data_AF-A0A9D6BKG8-F1
#
_entry.id   AF-A0A9D6BKG8-F1
#
_cell.length_a   1.000
_cell.length_b   1.000
_cell.length_c   1.000
_cell.angle_alpha   90.00
_cell.angle_beta   90.00
_cell.angle_gamma   90.00
#
_symmetry.space_group_name_H-M   'P 1'
#
loop_
_entity.id
_entity.type
_entity.pdbx_description
1 polymer ?
#
loop_
_entity_poly.entity_id
_entity_poly.type
_entity_poly.pdbx_seq_one_letter_code
_entity_poly.pdbx_strand_id
1 'polypeptide(L)'
;MQKLALSAALISVALLSGCSTIFNEKTQTVNVTSSDGRTVKGTVDGTTFVAPGAVPVLRTKAAKVFTTDAEGCNKQTTVESKVDVKFFGNIITGGFLGSTTDYSTDKMWKYDDNVTINCASK
;
A
#
# COMPACT_ATOMS: atom_id res chain seq x y z
N MET A 1 3.87 6.27 56.05
CA MET A 1 4.29 5.60 54.80
C MET A 1 3.18 5.59 53.74
N GLN A 2 2.48 6.72 53.52
CA GLN A 2 1.32 6.79 52.60
C GLN A 2 1.53 7.70 51.38
N LYS A 3 2.64 8.45 51.34
CA LYS A 3 2.93 9.43 50.27
C LYS A 3 3.82 8.88 49.14
N LEU A 4 4.37 7.67 49.28
CA LEU A 4 5.22 7.05 48.25
C LEU A 4 4.44 6.18 47.24
N ALA A 5 3.22 5.77 47.56
CA ALA A 5 2.46 4.85 46.69
C ALA A 5 1.74 5.56 45.52
N LEU A 6 1.47 6.87 45.62
CA LEU A 6 0.78 7.60 44.56
C LEU A 6 1.70 8.03 43.40
N SER A 7 3.00 8.18 43.63
CA SER A 7 3.94 8.64 42.59
C SER A 7 4.36 7.54 41.62
N ALA A 8 4.15 6.27 41.96
CA ALA A 8 4.52 5.15 41.10
C ALA A 8 3.49 4.84 39.99
N ALA A 9 2.23 5.29 40.15
CA ALA A 9 1.16 5.00 39.19
C ALA A 9 1.14 5.95 37.97
N LEU A 10 1.76 7.14 38.07
CA LEU A 10 1.75 8.15 37.01
C LEU A 10 2.87 7.98 35.96
N ILE A 11 3.92 7.22 36.27
CA ILE A 11 5.08 7.03 35.38
C ILE A 11 4.84 5.90 34.35
N SER A 12 3.91 4.97 34.62
CA SER A 12 3.65 3.84 33.73
C SER A 12 2.85 4.18 32.46
N VAL A 13 2.25 5.38 32.36
CA VAL A 13 1.46 5.79 31.18
C VAL A 13 2.35 6.39 30.08
N ALA A 14 3.56 6.84 30.40
CA ALA A 14 4.44 7.55 29.45
C ALA A 14 5.27 6.63 28.53
N LEU A 15 5.21 5.30 28.72
CA LEU A 15 5.95 4.33 27.90
C LEU A 15 5.10 3.68 26.80
N LEU A 16 3.87 4.15 26.61
CA LEU A 16 3.01 3.76 25.49
C LEU A 16 3.27 4.60 24.22
N SER A 17 4.44 5.21 24.07
CA SER A 17 4.96 5.64 22.76
C SER A 17 5.32 4.41 21.93
N GLY A 18 4.34 3.53 21.73
CA GLY A 18 4.41 2.48 20.73
C GLY A 18 4.66 3.19 19.40
N CYS A 19 5.79 2.87 18.77
CA CYS A 19 5.92 2.97 17.33
C CYS A 19 4.82 2.07 16.75
N SER A 20 3.59 2.59 16.67
CA SER A 20 2.48 1.87 16.09
C SER A 20 2.84 1.68 14.63
N THR A 21 3.39 0.52 14.30
CA THR A 21 3.32 -0.01 12.95
C THR A 21 1.83 -0.28 12.74
N ILE A 22 1.07 0.75 12.33
CA ILE A 22 -0.33 0.63 11.93
C ILE A 22 -0.30 -0.13 10.61
N PHE A 23 -0.24 -1.45 10.78
CA PHE A 23 -0.51 -2.66 9.98
C PHE A 23 -0.41 -2.64 8.45
N ASN A 24 -0.54 -1.50 7.78
CA ASN A 24 -0.22 -1.33 6.36
C ASN A 24 0.43 0.05 6.15
N GLU A 25 1.48 0.10 5.32
CA GLU A 25 2.04 1.37 4.88
C GLU A 25 1.07 2.08 3.92
N LYS A 26 1.17 3.41 3.83
CA LYS A 26 0.38 4.20 2.87
C LYS A 26 0.72 3.85 1.41
N THR A 27 1.91 3.27 1.20
CA THR A 27 2.41 2.80 -0.08
C THR A 27 2.38 1.27 -0.15
N GLN A 28 2.13 0.74 -1.35
CA GLN A 28 2.32 -0.66 -1.70
C GLN A 28 3.36 -0.72 -2.82
N THR A 29 4.34 -1.61 -2.70
CA THR A 29 5.25 -1.90 -3.81
C THR A 29 4.60 -2.93 -4.73
N VAL A 30 4.49 -2.61 -6.03
CA VAL A 30 4.00 -3.53 -7.05
C VAL A 30 5.12 -3.85 -8.05
N ASN A 31 5.17 -5.10 -8.52
CA ASN A 31 6.12 -5.51 -9.54
C ASN A 31 5.50 -5.25 -10.91
N VAL A 32 6.11 -4.36 -11.69
CA VAL A 32 5.65 -4.04 -13.04
C VAL A 32 6.52 -4.78 -14.03
N THR A 33 5.91 -5.44 -15.01
CA THR A 33 6.55 -6.19 -16.09
C THR A 33 5.88 -5.87 -17.42
N SER A 34 6.54 -6.15 -18.54
CA SER A 34 5.93 -6.17 -19.88
C SER A 34 5.62 -7.62 -20.28
N SER A 35 4.57 -7.84 -21.06
CA SER A 35 4.17 -9.18 -21.49
C SER A 35 5.21 -9.89 -22.36
N ASP A 36 6.08 -9.14 -23.03
CA ASP A 36 7.17 -9.66 -23.86
C ASP A 36 8.57 -9.49 -23.22
N GLY A 37 8.63 -9.05 -21.96
CA GLY A 37 9.86 -8.96 -21.16
C GLY A 37 10.79 -7.81 -21.54
N ARG A 38 10.44 -6.97 -22.51
CA ARG A 38 11.27 -5.81 -22.89
C ARG A 38 11.22 -4.70 -21.85
N THR A 39 12.21 -3.81 -21.87
CA THR A 39 12.20 -2.61 -21.03
C THR A 39 11.12 -1.63 -21.48
N VAL A 40 10.26 -1.22 -20.55
CA VAL A 40 9.21 -0.22 -20.78
C VAL A 40 9.37 0.92 -19.77
N LYS A 41 9.29 2.16 -20.25
CA LYS A 41 9.23 3.35 -19.38
C LYS A 41 7.81 3.90 -19.39
N GLY A 42 7.36 4.38 -18.24
CA GLY A 42 6.02 4.90 -18.10
C GLY A 42 5.86 5.80 -16.89
N THR A 43 4.62 6.17 -16.62
CA THR A 43 4.21 6.96 -15.47
C THR A 43 3.00 6.33 -14.79
N VAL A 44 2.92 6.48 -13.46
CA VAL A 44 1.76 6.15 -12.65
C VAL A 44 1.60 7.24 -11.60
N ASP A 45 0.41 7.84 -11.50
CA ASP A 45 0.13 9.00 -10.63
C ASP A 45 1.16 10.15 -10.80
N GLY A 46 1.64 10.37 -12.03
CA GLY A 46 2.67 11.38 -12.32
C GLY A 46 4.11 10.98 -11.92
N THR A 47 4.32 9.82 -11.31
CA THR A 47 5.65 9.29 -10.98
C THR A 47 6.15 8.40 -12.11
N THR A 48 7.37 8.64 -12.59
CA THR A 48 7.99 7.82 -13.63
C THR A 48 8.44 6.46 -13.09
N PHE A 49 8.30 5.41 -13.89
CA PHE A 49 8.83 4.07 -13.58
C PHE A 49 9.53 3.42 -14.78
N VAL A 50 10.32 2.39 -14.49
CA VAL A 50 10.94 1.52 -15.48
C VAL A 50 10.55 0.07 -15.15
N ALA A 51 9.99 -0.63 -16.14
CA ALA A 51 9.67 -2.05 -16.07
C ALA A 51 10.67 -2.86 -16.91
N PRO A 52 11.07 -4.07 -16.50
CA PRO A 52 10.67 -4.73 -15.25
C PRO A 52 11.25 -4.04 -14.00
N GLY A 53 10.44 -3.86 -12.96
CA GLY A 53 10.86 -3.15 -11.75
C GLY A 53 9.82 -3.06 -10.65
N ALA A 54 10.28 -2.81 -9.43
CA ALA A 54 9.44 -2.58 -8.25
C ALA A 54 9.03 -1.10 -8.19
N VAL A 55 7.72 -0.83 -8.21
CA VAL A 55 7.16 0.52 -8.27
C VAL A 55 6.32 0.77 -7.02
N PRO A 56 6.65 1.77 -6.19
CA PRO A 56 5.82 2.15 -5.06
C PRO A 56 4.58 2.91 -5.56
N VAL A 57 3.39 2.46 -5.17
CA VAL A 57 2.11 3.12 -5.47
C VAL A 57 1.37 3.47 -4.18
N LEU A 58 0.66 4.60 -4.18
CA LEU A 58 -0.17 5.00 -3.04
C LEU A 58 -1.44 4.15 -2.98
N ARG A 59 -1.73 3.58 -1.81
CA ARG A 59 -2.96 2.83 -1.56
C ARG A 59 -4.13 3.80 -1.51
N THR A 60 -5.13 3.58 -2.36
CA THR A 60 -6.32 4.42 -2.51
C THR A 60 -7.47 3.58 -3.02
N LYS A 61 -8.72 4.03 -2.81
CA LYS A 61 -9.90 3.41 -3.41
C LYS A 61 -9.92 3.51 -4.95
N ALA A 62 -9.37 4.58 -5.51
CA ALA A 62 -9.35 4.79 -6.94
C ALA A 62 -8.43 3.77 -7.65
N ALA A 63 -8.78 3.40 -8.87
CA ALA A 63 -7.91 2.61 -9.74
C ALA A 63 -6.61 3.37 -10.04
N LYS A 64 -5.53 2.62 -10.26
CA LYS A 64 -4.26 3.15 -10.78
C LYS A 64 -4.21 2.97 -12.28
N VAL A 65 -3.72 3.98 -12.98
CA VAL A 65 -3.50 3.92 -14.42
C VAL A 65 -2.01 4.04 -14.69
N PHE A 66 -1.42 2.93 -15.15
CA PHE A 66 -0.05 2.91 -15.64
C PHE A 66 -0.07 3.33 -17.10
N THR A 67 0.66 4.39 -17.43
CA THR A 67 0.73 4.91 -18.79
C THR A 67 2.12 4.74 -19.39
N THR A 68 2.19 4.40 -20.67
CA THR A 68 3.45 4.27 -21.41
C THR A 68 3.30 4.72 -22.86
N ASP A 69 4.37 5.25 -23.43
CA ASP A 69 4.48 5.57 -24.86
C ASP A 69 5.36 4.56 -25.62
N ALA A 70 5.66 3.40 -25.02
CA ALA A 70 6.41 2.35 -25.69
C ALA A 70 5.63 1.82 -26.92
N GLU A 71 6.28 1.84 -28.08
CA GLU A 71 5.70 1.40 -29.34
C GLU A 71 5.24 -0.06 -29.27
N GLY A 72 4.01 -0.35 -29.73
CA GLY A 72 3.46 -1.71 -29.67
C GLY A 72 3.06 -2.17 -28.26
N CYS A 73 3.01 -1.28 -27.27
CA CYS A 73 2.39 -1.55 -25.98
C CYS A 73 1.06 -0.79 -25.82
N ASN A 74 0.17 -1.34 -25.01
CA ASN A 74 -1.04 -0.65 -24.59
C ASN A 74 -0.63 0.60 -23.81
N LYS A 75 -1.11 1.75 -24.27
CA LYS A 75 -0.77 3.05 -23.67
C LYS A 75 -1.24 3.21 -22.23
N GLN A 76 -2.26 2.46 -21.84
CA GLN A 76 -2.85 2.51 -20.51
C GLN A 76 -3.09 1.08 -20.00
N THR A 77 -2.69 0.83 -18.77
CA THR A 77 -2.99 -0.39 -18.00
C THR A 77 -3.66 0.05 -16.70
N THR A 78 -4.96 -0.19 -16.60
CA THR A 78 -5.76 0.10 -15.40
C THR A 78 -5.66 -1.05 -14.41
N VAL A 79 -5.34 -0.73 -13.16
CA VAL A 79 -5.24 -1.67 -12.05
C VAL A 79 -6.25 -1.25 -10.99
N GLU A 80 -7.31 -2.03 -10.87
CA GLU A 80 -8.38 -1.79 -9.90
C GLU A 80 -7.89 -2.03 -8.48
N SER A 81 -8.39 -1.21 -7.54
CA SER A 81 -8.15 -1.44 -6.12
C SER A 81 -9.11 -2.50 -5.58
N LYS A 82 -8.66 -3.26 -4.58
CA LYS A 82 -9.49 -4.20 -3.82
C LYS A 82 -9.21 -4.09 -2.33
N VAL A 83 -10.18 -4.47 -1.50
CA VAL A 83 -9.98 -4.54 -0.06
C VAL A 83 -8.97 -5.65 0.24
N ASP A 84 -7.92 -5.33 0.99
CA ASP A 84 -6.95 -6.28 1.50
C ASP A 84 -7.62 -7.17 2.54
N VAL A 85 -7.65 -8.49 2.32
CA VAL A 85 -8.29 -9.44 3.26
C VAL A 85 -7.65 -9.36 4.66
N LYS A 86 -6.38 -8.93 4.75
CA LYS A 86 -5.71 -8.67 6.04
C LYS A 86 -6.44 -7.60 6.88
N PHE A 87 -7.17 -6.69 6.26
CA PHE A 87 -8.06 -5.73 6.92
C PHE A 87 -9.09 -6.43 7.81
N PHE A 88 -9.67 -7.55 7.35
CA PHE A 88 -10.62 -8.33 8.14
C PHE A 88 -9.95 -9.14 9.24
N GLY A 89 -8.69 -9.56 9.04
CA GLY A 89 -7.88 -10.15 10.10
C GLY A 89 -7.66 -9.18 11.28
N ASN A 90 -7.38 -7.91 10.98
CA ASN A 90 -7.24 -6.84 11.98
C ASN A 90 -8.54 -6.59 12.78
N ILE A 91 -9.71 -6.80 12.18
CA ILE A 91 -11.00 -6.70 12.90
C ILE A 91 -11.09 -7.77 14.00
N ILE A 92 -10.55 -8.97 13.76
CA ILE A 92 -10.66 -10.11 14.67
C ILE A 92 -9.58 -10.08 15.77
N THR A 93 -8.35 -9.68 15.46
CA THR A 93 -7.22 -9.69 16.42
C THR A 93 -6.92 -8.34 17.08
N GLY A 94 -7.25 -7.22 16.44
CA GLY A 94 -7.01 -5.85 16.92
C GLY A 94 -8.27 -5.05 17.27
N GLY A 95 -9.46 -5.62 17.06
CA GLY A 95 -10.75 -5.01 17.35
C GLY A 95 -11.15 -3.83 16.45
N PHE A 96 -12.27 -3.19 16.80
CA PHE A 96 -12.89 -2.04 16.09
C PHE A 96 -11.91 -0.90 15.76
N LEU A 97 -10.88 -0.70 16.57
CA LEU A 97 -9.94 0.42 16.42
C LEU A 97 -8.93 0.25 15.28
N GLY A 98 -8.49 -0.99 15.00
CA GLY A 98 -7.59 -1.28 13.87
C GLY A 98 -8.28 -1.04 12.52
N SER A 99 -9.56 -1.42 12.44
CA SER A 99 -10.37 -1.26 11.23
C SER A 99 -10.88 0.16 10.99
N THR A 100 -11.20 0.94 12.02
CA THR A 100 -11.50 2.38 11.84
C THR A 100 -10.27 3.16 11.40
N THR A 101 -9.08 2.78 11.88
CA THR A 101 -7.81 3.43 11.48
C THR A 101 -7.44 3.09 10.04
N ASP A 102 -7.49 1.81 9.65
CA ASP A 102 -7.21 1.40 8.27
C ASP A 102 -8.27 1.90 7.28
N TYR A 103 -9.52 2.09 7.73
CA TYR A 103 -10.59 2.71 6.95
C TYR A 103 -10.37 4.21 6.71
N SER A 104 -10.03 4.95 7.77
CA SER A 104 -9.82 6.39 7.69
C SER A 104 -8.53 6.80 6.96
N THR A 105 -7.60 5.86 6.73
CA THR A 105 -6.28 6.14 6.13
C THR A 105 -6.06 5.48 4.76
N ASP A 106 -7.11 4.93 4.13
CA ASP A 106 -7.07 4.19 2.85
C ASP A 106 -6.15 2.96 2.82
N LYS A 107 -5.64 2.54 3.98
CA LYS A 107 -4.74 1.39 4.14
C LYS A 107 -5.43 0.04 3.94
N MET A 108 -6.77 0.03 3.90
CA MET A 108 -7.54 -1.16 3.54
C MET A 108 -7.37 -1.54 2.07
N TRP A 109 -7.07 -0.59 1.18
CA TRP A 109 -7.03 -0.83 -0.25
C TRP A 109 -5.70 -1.45 -0.64
N LYS A 110 -5.71 -2.31 -1.65
CA LYS A 110 -4.53 -2.86 -2.27
C LYS A 110 -4.72 -3.03 -3.76
N TYR A 111 -3.60 -3.12 -4.47
CA TYR A 111 -3.52 -3.50 -5.87
C TYR A 111 -2.96 -4.91 -5.99
N ASP A 112 -2.98 -5.46 -7.20
CA ASP A 112 -2.25 -6.70 -7.48
C ASP A 112 -0.74 -6.48 -7.34
N ASP A 113 -0.06 -7.46 -6.73
CA ASP A 113 1.38 -7.40 -6.48
C ASP A 113 2.20 -7.49 -7.78
N ASN A 114 1.57 -7.93 -8.87
CA ASN A 114 2.15 -8.01 -10.20
C ASN A 114 1.24 -7.29 -11.20
N VAL A 115 1.81 -6.34 -11.93
CA VAL A 115 1.16 -5.59 -13.00
C VAL A 115 1.89 -5.91 -14.30
N THR A 116 1.15 -6.29 -15.33
CA THR A 116 1.71 -6.59 -16.65
C THR A 116 1.23 -5.56 -17.67
N ILE A 117 2.16 -4.80 -18.22
CA ILE A 117 1.94 -3.94 -19.37
C ILE A 117 1.83 -4.83 -20.61
N ASN A 118 0.64 -4.85 -21.21
CA ASN A 118 0.42 -5.65 -22.40
C ASN A 118 1.10 -5.00 -23.61
N CYS A 119 2.02 -5.73 -24.18
CA CYS A 119 2.84 -5.39 -25.31
C CYS A 119 2.59 -6.44 -26.39
N ALA A 120 2.10 -6.01 -27.55
CA ALA A 120 1.97 -6.89 -28.70
C ALA A 120 3.37 -7.40 -29.06
N SER A 121 3.56 -8.72 -28.98
CA SER A 121 4.78 -9.35 -29.45
C SER A 121 4.94 -9.02 -30.93
N LYS A 122 6.11 -8.49 -31.29
CA LYS A 122 6.48 -8.29 -32.69
C LYS A 122 6.83 -9.63 -33.33
#